data_AF-A0A6J4GY99-F1
#
_entry.id   AF-A0A6J4GY99-F1
#
_cell.length_a   1.000
_cell.length_b   1.000
_cell.length_c   1.000
_cell.angle_alpha   90.00
_cell.angle_beta   90.00
_cell.angle_gamma   90.00
#
_symmetry.space_group_name_H-M   'P 1'
#
loop_
_entity.id
_entity.type
_entity.pdbx_description
1 polymer ?
#
loop_
_entity_poly.entity_id
_entity_poly.type
_entity_poly.pdbx_seq_one_letter_code
_entity_poly.pdbx_strand_id
1 'polypeptide(L)'
;MSKKALYLLGIAITIILGTYLYVEFCCNCAIKTPAADTEKVSVVVAEETIFVPFILNGSGIDYHTNDNIKFLKNSFAVVLPVSDSVAVGIENLKTFLIANPKQKITITGYATSDETNSSTFENLGLARANDIKKYFVSKGLSGSQFDTKGEIVDKWKTSKDTLLGPAEYKFETPEAAPAVTTDEWVILKDKINGDPLILHFSTNKSSNQLSEAEKQKVADLVKYMNHVKDAVILAVGHSDNVGNRDSNVVLGQKRAEFSKNYLSKKGIDGSRITTDTKGPDEPIGENATAEGKANNRRTVITIK
;
A
#
# COMPACT_ATOMS: atom_id res chain seq x y z
N MET A 1 61.09 -59.61 -10.07
CA MET A 1 60.78 -58.66 -8.98
C MET A 1 60.33 -59.45 -7.75
N SER A 2 60.91 -59.18 -6.57
CA SER A 2 60.51 -59.82 -5.31
C SER A 2 59.03 -59.55 -5.03
N LYS A 3 58.28 -60.52 -4.48
CA LYS A 3 56.85 -60.35 -4.14
C LYS A 3 56.62 -59.09 -3.29
N LYS A 4 57.59 -58.70 -2.47
CA LYS A 4 57.55 -57.46 -1.66
C LYS A 4 57.54 -56.18 -2.52
N ALA A 5 58.24 -56.16 -3.65
CA ALA A 5 58.25 -55.02 -4.56
C ALA A 5 56.90 -54.84 -5.27
N LEU A 6 56.19 -55.94 -5.56
CA LEU A 6 54.87 -55.89 -6.20
C LEU A 6 53.80 -55.34 -5.24
N TYR A 7 53.86 -55.72 -3.96
CA TYR A 7 52.96 -55.15 -2.93
C TYR A 7 53.22 -53.65 -2.71
N LEU A 8 54.48 -53.24 -2.66
CA LEU A 8 54.83 -51.81 -2.54
C LEU A 8 54.36 -51.00 -3.76
N LEU A 9 54.46 -51.57 -4.96
CA LEU A 9 53.94 -50.93 -6.18
C LEU A 9 52.42 -50.79 -6.16
N GLY A 10 51.71 -51.83 -5.70
CA GLY A 10 50.25 -51.80 -5.55
C GLY A 10 49.79 -50.72 -4.57
N ILE A 11 50.45 -50.62 -3.41
CA ILE A 11 50.15 -49.57 -2.41
C ILE A 11 50.41 -48.19 -3.00
N ALA A 12 51.54 -47.98 -3.69
CA ALA A 12 51.86 -46.71 -4.33
C ALA A 12 50.78 -46.30 -5.37
N ILE A 13 50.32 -47.23 -6.20
CA ILE A 13 49.26 -46.98 -7.18
C ILE A 13 47.94 -46.59 -6.50
N THR A 14 47.56 -47.26 -5.41
CA THR A 14 46.33 -46.91 -4.68
C THR A 14 46.40 -45.54 -4.01
N ILE A 15 47.57 -45.16 -3.50
CA ILE A 15 47.77 -43.82 -2.92
C ILE A 15 47.67 -42.76 -4.02
N ILE A 16 48.31 -42.96 -5.17
CA ILE A 16 48.29 -42.02 -6.31
C ILE A 16 46.87 -41.87 -6.87
N LEU A 17 46.13 -42.97 -7.01
CA LEU A 17 44.75 -42.93 -7.49
C LEU A 17 43.82 -42.24 -6.48
N GLY A 18 44.04 -42.48 -5.18
CA GLY A 18 43.32 -41.82 -4.10
C GLY A 18 43.59 -40.31 -4.04
N THR A 19 44.84 -39.87 -4.18
CA THR A 19 45.17 -38.43 -4.25
C THR A 19 44.63 -37.77 -5.50
N TYR A 20 44.67 -38.44 -6.65
CA TYR A 20 44.07 -37.92 -7.89
C TYR A 20 42.56 -37.69 -7.74
N LEU A 21 41.82 -38.69 -7.24
CA LEU A 21 40.38 -38.58 -7.01
C LEU A 21 40.04 -37.53 -5.94
N TYR A 22 40.85 -37.39 -4.89
CA TYR A 22 40.66 -36.36 -3.87
C TYR A 22 40.86 -34.94 -4.43
N VAL A 23 41.87 -34.73 -5.28
CA VAL A 23 42.12 -33.42 -5.92
C VAL A 23 40.99 -33.06 -6.89
N GLU A 24 40.54 -34.02 -7.71
CA GLU A 24 39.51 -33.79 -8.74
C GLU A 24 38.10 -33.57 -8.15
N PHE A 25 37.74 -34.30 -7.09
CA PHE A 25 36.37 -34.28 -6.55
C PHE A 25 36.20 -33.53 -5.22
N CYS A 26 37.26 -33.30 -4.43
CA CYS A 26 37.13 -32.70 -3.10
C CYS A 26 37.85 -31.35 -2.92
N CYS A 27 38.78 -30.96 -3.80
CA CYS A 27 39.51 -29.70 -3.68
C CYS A 27 39.15 -28.67 -4.76
N ASN A 28 37.88 -28.31 -4.88
CA ASN A 28 37.47 -27.07 -5.57
C ASN A 28 37.09 -25.95 -4.58
N CYS A 29 37.90 -25.78 -3.54
CA CYS A 29 37.93 -24.58 -2.71
C CYS A 29 39.25 -23.85 -2.96
N ALA A 30 39.35 -23.18 -4.11
CA ALA A 30 40.38 -22.18 -4.34
C ALA A 30 39.70 -20.80 -4.41
N ILE A 31 39.58 -20.19 -3.24
CA ILE A 31 39.53 -18.73 -3.11
C ILE A 31 40.81 -18.23 -3.76
N LYS A 32 40.68 -17.60 -4.94
CA LYS A 32 41.69 -16.69 -5.46
C LYS A 32 41.04 -15.31 -5.54
N THR A 33 41.41 -14.46 -4.61
CA THR A 33 41.44 -13.02 -4.86
C THR A 33 42.67 -12.74 -5.72
N PRO A 34 42.52 -12.05 -6.87
CA PRO A 34 43.57 -11.15 -7.31
C PRO A 34 43.01 -9.74 -7.60
N ALA A 35 43.78 -8.79 -7.07
CA ALA A 35 44.09 -7.44 -7.52
C ALA A 35 43.02 -6.61 -8.26
N ALA A 36 42.78 -5.43 -7.70
CA ALA A 36 42.24 -4.27 -8.40
C ALA A 36 43.08 -3.96 -9.64
N ASP A 37 42.42 -3.92 -10.80
CA ASP A 37 42.80 -3.05 -11.92
C ASP A 37 41.53 -2.58 -12.63
N THR A 38 41.44 -1.27 -12.79
CA THR A 38 40.38 -0.56 -13.50
C THR A 38 40.52 -0.75 -14.99
N GLU A 39 39.64 -1.54 -15.61
CA GLU A 39 39.36 -1.44 -17.05
C GLU A 39 37.85 -1.51 -17.33
N LYS A 40 37.36 -0.48 -18.02
CA LYS A 40 35.99 -0.37 -18.54
C LYS A 40 35.79 -1.42 -19.64
N VAL A 41 34.90 -2.38 -19.43
CA VAL A 41 34.31 -3.17 -20.51
C VAL A 41 32.80 -3.32 -20.30
N SER A 42 32.08 -2.89 -21.34
CA SER A 42 30.65 -2.99 -21.66
C SER A 42 29.81 -4.00 -20.88
N VAL A 43 28.78 -3.47 -20.20
CA VAL A 43 27.64 -4.22 -19.66
C VAL A 43 26.88 -4.85 -20.82
N VAL A 44 27.02 -6.16 -21.01
CA VAL A 44 26.04 -6.96 -21.76
C VAL A 44 24.95 -7.33 -20.76
N VAL A 45 23.78 -6.72 -20.92
CA VAL A 45 22.57 -7.01 -20.15
C VAL A 45 22.11 -8.43 -20.50
N ALA A 46 22.25 -9.36 -19.57
CA ALA A 46 21.62 -10.67 -19.67
C ALA A 46 20.17 -10.54 -19.22
N GLU A 47 19.22 -10.84 -20.12
CA GLU A 47 17.79 -10.92 -19.80
C GLU A 47 17.54 -12.10 -18.84
N GLU A 48 17.33 -11.82 -17.55
CA GLU A 48 16.98 -12.85 -16.58
C GLU A 48 15.52 -13.30 -16.75
N THR A 49 15.33 -14.59 -17.03
CA THR A 49 14.01 -15.22 -17.05
C THR A 49 13.47 -15.30 -15.63
N ILE A 50 12.41 -14.54 -15.34
CA ILE A 50 11.84 -14.40 -13.99
C ILE A 50 11.12 -15.70 -13.59
N PHE A 51 11.58 -16.31 -12.49
CA PHE A 51 10.85 -17.34 -11.75
C PHE A 51 10.59 -16.81 -10.36
N VAL A 52 9.33 -16.79 -9.94
CA VAL A 52 8.95 -16.37 -8.59
C VAL A 52 8.71 -17.61 -7.73
N PRO A 53 9.59 -17.91 -6.76
CA PRO A 53 9.35 -18.98 -5.80
C PRO A 53 8.15 -18.65 -4.90
N PHE A 54 7.52 -19.66 -4.31
CA PHE A 54 6.46 -19.47 -3.34
C PHE A 54 7.09 -18.97 -2.03
N ILE A 55 6.92 -17.67 -1.80
CA ILE A 55 7.45 -16.94 -0.65
C ILE A 55 6.26 -16.41 0.16
N LEU A 56 6.27 -16.72 1.44
CA LEU A 56 5.38 -16.12 2.43
C LEU A 56 6.24 -15.43 3.49
N ASN A 57 6.39 -14.11 3.35
CA ASN A 57 7.19 -13.30 4.25
C ASN A 57 6.34 -12.16 4.81
N GLY A 58 5.99 -12.29 6.09
CA GLY A 58 5.23 -11.31 6.84
C GLY A 58 5.64 -11.33 8.31
N SER A 59 5.23 -10.31 9.07
CA SER A 59 5.50 -10.26 10.52
C SER A 59 4.84 -11.45 11.22
N GLY A 60 5.62 -12.49 11.55
CA GLY A 60 5.14 -13.72 12.18
C GLY A 60 4.97 -14.93 11.24
N ILE A 61 5.36 -14.82 9.97
CA ILE A 61 5.45 -15.95 9.03
C ILE A 61 6.67 -15.78 8.11
N ASP A 62 7.51 -16.80 8.05
CA ASP A 62 8.64 -16.89 7.14
C ASP A 62 8.66 -18.31 6.55
N TYR A 63 8.21 -18.43 5.30
CA TYR A 63 8.15 -19.71 4.59
C TYR A 63 8.52 -19.54 3.13
N HIS A 64 9.56 -20.25 2.68
CA HIS A 64 10.06 -20.18 1.31
C HIS A 64 10.22 -21.59 0.73
N THR A 65 9.86 -21.77 -0.55
CA THR A 65 10.14 -23.00 -1.30
C THR A 65 10.51 -22.70 -2.75
N ASN A 66 11.36 -23.54 -3.35
CA ASN A 66 11.80 -23.43 -4.75
C ASN A 66 10.75 -23.93 -5.76
N ASP A 67 9.47 -23.90 -5.40
CA ASP A 67 8.33 -24.24 -6.25
C ASP A 67 7.23 -23.20 -6.03
N ASN A 68 6.23 -23.18 -6.89
CA ASN A 68 5.06 -22.31 -6.74
C ASN A 68 3.89 -22.90 -7.55
N ILE A 69 2.72 -22.27 -7.45
CA ILE A 69 1.53 -22.67 -8.19
C ILE A 69 1.80 -22.55 -9.70
N LYS A 70 1.37 -23.56 -10.44
CA LYS A 70 1.63 -23.71 -11.89
C LYS A 70 0.36 -23.48 -12.70
N PHE A 71 0.56 -22.96 -13.90
CA PHE A 71 -0.51 -22.74 -14.88
C PHE A 71 -0.08 -23.23 -16.24
N LEU A 72 -1.04 -23.68 -17.05
CA LEU A 72 -0.78 -23.91 -18.48
C LEU A 72 -0.78 -22.56 -19.21
N LYS A 73 -0.01 -22.48 -20.30
CA LYS A 73 -0.02 -21.32 -21.19
C LYS A 73 -1.42 -21.06 -21.72
N ASN A 74 -1.82 -19.79 -21.77
CA ASN A 74 -3.18 -19.34 -22.15
C ASN A 74 -4.30 -19.81 -21.21
N SER A 75 -3.95 -20.38 -20.04
CA SER A 75 -4.90 -20.83 -19.04
C SER A 75 -4.72 -20.08 -17.72
N PHE A 76 -5.83 -19.88 -17.03
CA PHE A 76 -5.89 -19.32 -15.69
C PHE A 76 -6.20 -20.35 -14.61
N ALA A 77 -6.40 -21.62 -14.97
CA ALA A 77 -6.72 -22.68 -14.02
C ALA A 77 -5.45 -23.22 -13.35
N VAL A 78 -5.46 -23.27 -12.01
CA VAL A 78 -4.40 -23.87 -11.21
C VAL A 78 -4.19 -25.33 -11.62
N VAL A 79 -2.94 -25.70 -11.92
CA VAL A 79 -2.57 -27.10 -12.18
C VAL A 79 -2.58 -27.87 -10.87
N LEU A 80 -3.40 -28.92 -10.79
CA LEU A 80 -3.54 -29.81 -9.64
C LEU A 80 -2.93 -31.20 -9.91
N PRO A 81 -2.40 -31.88 -8.88
CA PRO A 81 -2.19 -31.38 -7.52
C PRO A 81 -1.06 -30.34 -7.45
N VAL A 82 -1.15 -29.41 -6.50
CA VAL A 82 0.02 -28.59 -6.13
C VAL A 82 1.07 -29.47 -5.45
N SER A 83 2.33 -29.07 -5.48
CA SER A 83 3.40 -29.83 -4.81
C SER A 83 3.25 -29.81 -3.29
N ASP A 84 3.80 -30.83 -2.62
CA ASP A 84 3.74 -30.96 -1.17
C ASP A 84 4.31 -29.73 -0.45
N SER A 85 5.41 -29.16 -0.95
CA SER A 85 5.98 -27.93 -0.39
C SER A 85 5.04 -26.73 -0.52
N VAL A 86 4.30 -26.60 -1.61
CA VAL A 86 3.31 -25.52 -1.75
C VAL A 86 2.11 -25.79 -0.84
N ALA A 87 1.67 -27.05 -0.73
CA ALA A 87 0.58 -27.45 0.17
C ALA A 87 0.90 -27.13 1.65
N VAL A 88 2.11 -27.45 2.11
CA VAL A 88 2.60 -27.10 3.45
C VAL A 88 2.60 -25.58 3.65
N GLY A 89 3.05 -24.83 2.65
CA GLY A 89 3.02 -23.36 2.68
C GLY A 89 1.61 -22.79 2.86
N ILE A 90 0.61 -23.37 2.18
CA ILE A 90 -0.79 -22.96 2.29
C ILE A 90 -1.37 -23.26 3.69
N GLU A 91 -1.02 -24.39 4.30
CA GLU A 91 -1.44 -24.70 5.68
C GLU A 91 -0.78 -23.77 6.72
N ASN A 92 0.50 -23.40 6.51
CA ASN A 92 1.17 -22.39 7.33
C ASN A 92 0.48 -21.02 7.20
N LEU A 93 0.15 -20.63 5.96
CA LEU A 93 -0.58 -19.40 5.67
C LEU A 93 -1.95 -19.36 6.35
N LYS A 94 -2.68 -20.47 6.29
CA LYS A 94 -3.99 -20.61 6.93
C LYS A 94 -3.89 -20.40 8.43
N THR A 95 -2.96 -21.08 9.09
CA THR A 95 -2.71 -20.93 10.53
C THR A 95 -2.40 -19.48 10.89
N PHE A 96 -1.53 -18.83 10.10
CA PHE A 96 -1.14 -17.44 10.31
C PHE A 96 -2.31 -16.46 10.14
N LEU A 97 -3.12 -16.58 9.09
CA LEU A 97 -4.25 -15.68 8.84
C LEU A 97 -5.39 -15.85 9.83
N ILE A 98 -5.58 -17.05 10.39
CA ILE A 98 -6.52 -17.28 11.50
C ILE A 98 -6.06 -16.52 12.76
N ALA A 99 -4.76 -16.53 13.06
CA ALA A 99 -4.18 -15.77 14.17
C ALA A 99 -4.18 -14.25 13.94
N ASN A 100 -4.20 -13.82 12.68
CA ASN A 100 -4.11 -12.40 12.28
C ASN A 100 -5.30 -11.99 11.40
N PRO A 101 -6.51 -11.80 11.97
CA PRO A 101 -7.73 -11.56 11.19
C PRO A 101 -7.72 -10.23 10.41
N LYS A 102 -6.86 -9.28 10.78
CA LYS A 102 -6.69 -7.99 10.08
C LYS A 102 -5.63 -8.03 8.98
N GLN A 103 -4.83 -9.08 8.92
CA GLN A 103 -3.83 -9.26 7.88
C GLN A 103 -4.50 -9.38 6.53
N LYS A 104 -3.97 -8.66 5.56
CA LYS A 104 -4.33 -8.77 4.14
C LYS A 104 -3.14 -9.21 3.31
N ILE A 105 -3.42 -9.91 2.23
CA ILE A 105 -2.41 -10.41 1.30
C ILE A 105 -2.87 -10.06 -0.11
N THR A 106 -2.03 -9.36 -0.84
CA THR A 106 -2.23 -9.15 -2.28
C THR A 106 -1.60 -10.32 -3.04
N ILE A 107 -2.40 -11.01 -3.86
CA ILE A 107 -1.96 -12.02 -4.82
C ILE A 107 -1.80 -11.33 -6.17
N THR A 108 -0.57 -11.24 -6.67
CA THR A 108 -0.29 -10.71 -8.00
C THR A 108 -0.05 -11.88 -8.94
N GLY A 109 -0.89 -12.05 -9.95
CA GLY A 109 -0.68 -13.04 -11.00
C GLY A 109 -0.03 -12.41 -12.22
N TYR A 110 0.90 -13.12 -12.85
CA TYR A 110 1.61 -12.67 -14.04
C TYR A 110 1.09 -13.40 -15.29
N ALA A 111 1.04 -12.69 -16.40
CA ALA A 111 0.85 -13.26 -17.73
C ALA A 111 1.83 -12.64 -18.71
N THR A 112 2.20 -13.39 -19.74
CA THR A 112 3.06 -12.85 -20.79
C THR A 112 2.25 -12.23 -21.91
N SER A 113 2.83 -11.23 -22.60
CA SER A 113 2.15 -10.49 -23.67
C SER A 113 1.78 -11.36 -24.88
N ASP A 114 2.41 -12.53 -25.03
CA ASP A 114 2.12 -13.52 -26.05
C ASP A 114 1.01 -14.53 -25.66
N GLU A 115 0.41 -14.39 -24.47
CA GLU A 115 -0.71 -15.23 -24.05
C GLU A 115 -2.06 -14.69 -24.51
N THR A 116 -2.95 -15.60 -24.91
CA THR A 116 -4.33 -15.27 -25.30
C THR A 116 -5.26 -15.32 -24.08
N ASN A 117 -5.84 -14.17 -23.72
CA ASN A 117 -6.79 -14.10 -22.61
C ASN A 117 -8.18 -14.61 -23.02
N SER A 118 -8.55 -15.77 -22.47
CA SER A 118 -9.87 -16.40 -22.65
C SER A 118 -10.85 -16.12 -21.50
N SER A 119 -10.44 -15.33 -20.51
CA SER A 119 -11.23 -15.04 -19.31
C SER A 119 -12.08 -13.77 -19.46
N THR A 120 -12.96 -13.52 -18.49
CA THR A 120 -13.71 -12.26 -18.38
C THR A 120 -12.94 -11.14 -17.68
N PHE A 121 -11.72 -11.43 -17.21
CA PHE A 121 -10.87 -10.46 -16.53
C PHE A 121 -10.07 -9.65 -17.53
N GLU A 122 -9.60 -8.48 -17.09
CA GLU A 122 -8.77 -7.57 -17.89
C GLU A 122 -7.56 -8.27 -18.52
N ASN A 123 -6.88 -9.15 -17.75
CA ASN A 123 -5.75 -9.94 -18.22
C ASN A 123 -5.71 -11.34 -17.57
N LEU A 124 -4.94 -12.26 -18.17
CA LEU A 124 -4.77 -13.62 -17.64
C LEU A 124 -4.08 -13.64 -16.27
N GLY A 125 -3.20 -12.68 -15.98
CA GLY A 125 -2.55 -12.57 -14.68
C GLY A 125 -3.59 -12.37 -13.57
N LEU A 126 -4.56 -11.48 -13.79
CA LEU A 126 -5.65 -11.21 -12.85
C LEU A 126 -6.57 -12.44 -12.73
N ALA A 127 -6.85 -13.12 -13.84
CA ALA A 127 -7.62 -14.36 -13.83
C ALA A 127 -6.93 -15.45 -12.99
N ARG A 128 -5.60 -15.61 -13.13
CA ARG A 128 -4.79 -16.54 -12.33
C ARG A 128 -4.80 -16.18 -10.86
N ALA A 129 -4.60 -14.90 -10.52
CA ALA A 129 -4.66 -14.43 -9.13
C ALA A 129 -6.01 -14.77 -8.48
N ASN A 130 -7.11 -14.59 -9.22
CA ASN A 130 -8.44 -14.97 -8.77
C ASN A 130 -8.62 -16.49 -8.61
N ASP A 131 -8.07 -17.30 -9.51
CA ASP A 131 -8.14 -18.76 -9.39
C ASP A 131 -7.31 -19.27 -8.20
N ILE A 132 -6.15 -18.67 -7.93
CA ILE A 132 -5.35 -18.94 -6.72
C ILE A 132 -6.15 -18.58 -5.47
N LYS A 133 -6.76 -17.39 -5.42
CA LYS A 133 -7.63 -16.98 -4.32
C LYS A 133 -8.74 -17.99 -4.10
N LYS A 134 -9.42 -18.43 -5.17
CA LYS A 134 -10.45 -19.47 -5.10
C LYS A 134 -9.91 -20.78 -4.56
N TYR A 135 -8.72 -21.19 -5.00
CA TYR A 135 -8.05 -22.39 -4.50
C TYR A 135 -7.72 -22.28 -3.00
N PHE A 136 -7.18 -21.15 -2.53
CA PHE A 136 -6.92 -20.91 -1.11
C PHE A 136 -8.21 -20.94 -0.28
N VAL A 137 -9.28 -20.32 -0.78
CA VAL A 137 -10.61 -20.40 -0.13
C VAL A 137 -11.09 -21.84 -0.03
N SER A 138 -10.87 -22.67 -1.06
CA SER A 138 -11.21 -24.10 -1.02
C SER A 138 -10.41 -24.89 0.02
N LYS A 139 -9.24 -24.40 0.44
CA LYS A 139 -8.42 -24.95 1.54
C LYS A 139 -8.80 -24.41 2.92
N GLY A 140 -9.79 -23.52 2.98
CA GLY A 140 -10.35 -22.97 4.21
C GLY A 140 -9.72 -21.65 4.66
N LEU A 141 -9.02 -20.93 3.78
CA LEU A 141 -8.57 -19.57 4.05
C LEU A 141 -9.71 -18.56 3.79
N SER A 142 -9.75 -17.45 4.53
CA SER A 142 -10.81 -16.44 4.33
C SER A 142 -10.55 -15.60 3.08
N GLY A 143 -11.50 -15.62 2.13
CA GLY A 143 -11.41 -14.83 0.90
C GLY A 143 -11.38 -13.30 1.13
N SER A 144 -11.81 -12.81 2.28
CA SER A 144 -11.77 -11.37 2.64
C SER A 144 -10.37 -10.85 2.95
N GLN A 145 -9.42 -11.75 3.23
CA GLN A 145 -8.03 -11.42 3.53
C GLN A 145 -7.14 -11.38 2.28
N PHE A 146 -7.72 -11.61 1.09
CA PHE A 146 -6.99 -11.62 -0.17
C PHE A 146 -7.49 -10.56 -1.14
N ASP A 147 -6.57 -9.74 -1.62
CA ASP A 147 -6.75 -8.84 -2.76
C ASP A 147 -6.02 -9.44 -3.98
N THR A 148 -6.49 -9.17 -5.20
CA THR A 148 -5.96 -9.79 -6.43
C THR A 148 -5.56 -8.73 -7.44
N LYS A 149 -4.37 -8.88 -8.02
CA LYS A 149 -3.84 -8.03 -9.10
C LYS A 149 -3.32 -8.89 -10.25
N GLY A 150 -3.26 -8.30 -11.44
CA GLY A 150 -2.76 -8.97 -12.63
C GLY A 150 -1.82 -8.07 -13.40
N GLU A 151 -0.63 -8.57 -13.73
CA GLU A 151 0.40 -7.84 -14.46
C GLU A 151 0.81 -8.58 -15.73
N ILE A 152 1.07 -7.81 -16.79
CA ILE A 152 1.63 -8.33 -18.04
C ILE A 152 3.14 -8.09 -18.04
N VAL A 153 3.90 -9.14 -18.31
CA VAL A 153 5.37 -9.13 -18.37
C VAL A 153 5.86 -9.65 -19.71
N ASP A 154 7.07 -9.28 -20.11
CA ASP A 154 7.57 -9.60 -21.45
C ASP A 154 7.90 -11.09 -21.62
N LYS A 155 8.48 -11.71 -20.59
CA LYS A 155 8.91 -13.12 -20.60
C LYS A 155 8.70 -13.75 -19.23
N TRP A 156 8.43 -15.06 -19.20
CA TRP A 156 8.31 -15.83 -17.97
C TRP A 156 9.02 -17.17 -18.10
N LYS A 157 9.49 -17.73 -16.98
CA LYS A 157 10.07 -19.08 -16.98
C LYS A 157 8.99 -20.14 -17.24
N THR A 158 9.15 -20.87 -18.33
CA THR A 158 8.28 -21.98 -18.72
C THR A 158 9.02 -23.31 -18.70
N SER A 159 8.28 -24.38 -18.39
CA SER A 159 8.71 -25.75 -18.64
C SER A 159 7.69 -26.40 -19.55
N LYS A 160 8.06 -26.61 -20.83
CA LYS A 160 7.11 -26.95 -21.90
C LYS A 160 5.99 -25.89 -21.95
N ASP A 161 4.73 -26.30 -21.84
CA ASP A 161 3.57 -25.40 -21.82
C ASP A 161 3.15 -24.96 -20.41
N THR A 162 3.95 -25.26 -19.39
CA THR A 162 3.65 -24.91 -18.00
C THR A 162 4.44 -23.68 -17.57
N LEU A 163 3.75 -22.62 -17.17
CA LEU A 163 4.34 -21.48 -16.48
C LEU A 163 4.65 -21.88 -15.03
N LEU A 164 5.90 -21.69 -14.63
CA LEU A 164 6.36 -22.02 -13.29
C LEU A 164 6.23 -20.79 -12.40
N GLY A 165 5.28 -20.84 -11.45
CA GLY A 165 5.12 -19.79 -10.44
C GLY A 165 4.77 -18.39 -10.93
N PRO A 166 3.88 -18.18 -11.91
CA PRO A 166 3.47 -16.85 -12.35
C PRO A 166 2.56 -16.16 -11.33
N ALA A 167 2.93 -16.17 -10.04
CA ALA A 167 2.21 -15.53 -8.97
C ALA A 167 3.14 -15.15 -7.80
N GLU A 168 2.90 -13.97 -7.23
CA GLU A 168 3.55 -13.45 -6.01
C GLU A 168 2.51 -13.23 -4.91
N TYR A 169 2.94 -13.35 -3.65
CA TYR A 169 2.12 -13.14 -2.45
C TYR A 169 2.75 -12.06 -1.58
N LYS A 170 2.16 -10.87 -1.58
CA LYS A 170 2.65 -9.74 -0.79
C LYS A 170 1.80 -9.57 0.46
N PHE A 171 2.45 -9.66 1.62
CA PHE A 171 1.82 -9.36 2.90
C PHE A 171 1.69 -7.85 3.02
N GLU A 172 0.46 -7.39 3.18
CA GLU A 172 0.21 -6.00 3.53
C GLU A 172 0.51 -5.85 5.01
N THR A 173 1.43 -4.97 5.39
CA THR A 173 1.67 -4.69 6.80
C THR A 173 0.33 -4.41 7.46
N PRO A 174 -0.09 -5.18 8.49
CA PRO A 174 -1.33 -4.92 9.21
C PRO A 174 -1.12 -3.67 10.07
N GLU A 175 -1.17 -2.53 9.41
CA GLU A 175 -1.05 -1.22 10.01
C GLU A 175 -2.42 -0.82 10.59
N ALA A 176 -2.38 -0.21 11.77
CA ALA A 176 -3.56 0.33 12.42
C ALA A 176 -4.20 1.40 11.53
N ALA A 177 -5.29 1.05 10.85
CA ALA A 177 -5.92 1.90 9.84
C ALA A 177 -4.98 2.19 8.65
N PRO A 178 -5.51 2.41 7.44
CA PRO A 178 -4.66 2.51 6.26
C PRO A 178 -3.82 3.80 6.35
N ALA A 179 -2.51 3.66 6.38
CA ALA A 179 -1.59 4.70 5.93
C ALA A 179 -1.76 4.83 4.41
N VAL A 180 -2.82 5.55 4.00
CA VAL A 180 -2.82 6.23 2.71
C VAL A 180 -1.69 7.25 2.81
N THR A 181 -0.74 7.16 1.88
CA THR A 181 0.39 8.07 1.67
C THR A 181 0.22 9.39 2.42
N THR A 182 1.09 9.63 3.39
CA THR A 182 1.15 10.88 4.17
C THR A 182 1.09 12.10 3.27
N ASP A 183 1.56 12.00 2.02
CA ASP A 183 1.54 13.08 1.04
C ASP A 183 0.12 13.55 0.67
N GLU A 184 -0.83 12.69 0.33
CA GLU A 184 -2.11 13.16 -0.23
C GLU A 184 -2.98 13.89 0.80
N TRP A 185 -3.05 13.37 2.03
CA TRP A 185 -3.86 13.97 3.09
C TRP A 185 -3.14 15.16 3.75
N VAL A 186 -1.82 15.16 3.83
CA VAL A 186 -1.07 16.36 4.23
C VAL A 186 -1.26 17.46 3.19
N ILE A 187 -1.11 17.16 1.90
CA ILE A 187 -1.37 18.12 0.82
C ILE A 187 -2.82 18.63 0.88
N LEU A 188 -3.81 17.75 1.13
CA LEU A 188 -5.20 18.18 1.26
C LEU A 188 -5.44 19.03 2.51
N LYS A 189 -4.83 18.69 3.66
CA LYS A 189 -4.90 19.50 4.88
C LYS A 189 -4.28 20.88 4.64
N ASP A 190 -3.11 20.94 4.01
CA ASP A 190 -2.42 22.18 3.68
C ASP A 190 -3.22 23.02 2.69
N LYS A 191 -3.83 22.40 1.68
CA LYS A 191 -4.76 23.07 0.76
C LYS A 191 -5.97 23.65 1.51
N ILE A 192 -6.59 22.89 2.40
CA ILE A 192 -7.76 23.32 3.18
C ILE A 192 -7.38 24.46 4.13
N ASN A 193 -6.25 24.36 4.83
CA ASN A 193 -5.83 25.39 5.78
C ASN A 193 -5.23 26.63 5.09
N GLY A 194 -4.64 26.47 3.90
CA GLY A 194 -4.13 27.57 3.08
C GLY A 194 -5.22 28.40 2.42
N ASP A 195 -6.34 27.78 2.05
CA ASP A 195 -7.55 28.46 1.55
C ASP A 195 -8.80 27.99 2.30
N PRO A 196 -8.99 28.43 3.56
CA PRO A 196 -10.03 27.93 4.43
C PRO A 196 -11.43 28.22 3.89
N LEU A 197 -12.40 27.42 4.32
CA LEU A 197 -13.79 27.72 4.09
C LEU A 197 -14.19 28.90 4.98
N ILE A 198 -14.65 29.98 4.34
CA ILE A 198 -15.12 31.19 5.03
C ILE A 198 -16.61 31.32 4.78
N LEU A 199 -17.40 31.25 5.85
CA LEU A 199 -18.84 31.47 5.79
C LEU A 199 -19.17 32.89 6.19
N HIS A 200 -19.75 33.66 5.28
CA HIS A 200 -20.16 35.05 5.52
C HIS A 200 -21.58 35.14 6.05
N PHE A 201 -21.80 36.10 6.95
CA PHE A 201 -23.10 36.34 7.58
C PHE A 201 -23.56 37.77 7.31
N SER A 202 -24.78 37.89 6.79
CA SER A 202 -25.45 39.19 6.70
C SER A 202 -25.87 39.65 8.10
N THR A 203 -26.12 40.94 8.27
CA THR A 203 -26.35 41.64 9.55
C THR A 203 -27.48 41.08 10.42
N ASN A 204 -28.25 40.10 9.94
CA ASN A 204 -29.20 39.31 10.74
C ASN A 204 -29.63 37.98 10.05
N LYS A 205 -28.86 37.48 9.07
CA LYS A 205 -29.23 36.25 8.34
C LYS A 205 -28.01 35.38 8.08
N SER A 206 -28.12 34.10 8.42
CA SER A 206 -27.20 33.05 7.99
C SER A 206 -27.33 32.90 6.48
N SER A 207 -26.29 33.22 5.70
CA SER A 207 -26.36 33.01 4.26
C SER A 207 -26.28 31.52 3.98
N ASN A 208 -27.43 30.92 3.63
CA ASN A 208 -27.53 29.49 3.26
C ASN A 208 -27.13 29.23 1.79
N GLN A 209 -26.64 30.24 1.07
CA GLN A 209 -26.24 30.12 -0.33
C GLN A 209 -24.72 30.09 -0.43
N LEU A 210 -24.17 28.88 -0.52
CA LEU A 210 -22.78 28.66 -0.88
C LEU A 210 -22.63 28.67 -2.41
N SER A 211 -21.57 29.32 -2.88
CA SER A 211 -21.04 29.19 -4.24
C SER A 211 -20.57 27.76 -4.51
N GLU A 212 -20.39 27.40 -5.78
CA GLU A 212 -19.86 26.08 -6.16
C GLU A 212 -18.45 25.85 -5.58
N ALA A 213 -17.62 26.89 -5.51
CA ALA A 213 -16.30 26.83 -4.89
C ALA A 213 -16.38 26.50 -3.39
N GLU A 214 -17.30 27.13 -2.65
CA GLU A 214 -17.50 26.85 -1.22
C GLU A 214 -18.10 25.46 -1.00
N LYS A 215 -19.00 24.99 -1.87
CA LYS A 215 -19.50 23.61 -1.83
C LYS A 215 -18.38 22.60 -2.04
N GLN A 216 -17.43 22.87 -2.94
CA GLN A 216 -16.25 22.03 -3.13
C GLN A 216 -15.38 22.00 -1.86
N LYS A 217 -15.15 23.14 -1.20
CA LYS A 217 -14.42 23.18 0.08
C LYS A 217 -15.12 22.35 1.16
N VAL A 218 -16.45 22.37 1.23
CA VAL A 218 -17.24 21.51 2.14
C VAL A 218 -17.03 20.02 1.79
N ALA A 219 -17.04 19.67 0.50
CA ALA A 219 -16.78 18.30 0.06
C ALA A 219 -15.36 17.84 0.42
N ASP A 220 -14.35 18.69 0.23
CA ASP A 220 -12.95 18.43 0.59
C ASP A 220 -12.81 18.21 2.11
N LEU A 221 -13.48 19.02 2.94
CA LEU A 221 -13.55 18.84 4.40
C LEU A 221 -14.18 17.49 4.78
N VAL A 222 -15.32 17.15 4.20
CA VAL A 222 -16.01 15.86 4.47
C VAL A 222 -15.11 14.69 4.04
N LYS A 223 -14.49 14.78 2.86
CA LYS A 223 -13.56 13.77 2.35
C LYS A 223 -12.40 13.55 3.32
N TYR A 224 -11.77 14.64 3.78
CA TYR A 224 -10.67 14.59 4.73
C TYR A 224 -11.09 13.97 6.07
N MET A 225 -12.20 14.45 6.66
CA MET A 225 -12.68 13.98 7.97
C MET A 225 -13.14 12.52 7.95
N ASN A 226 -13.62 12.03 6.80
CA ASN A 226 -13.98 10.62 6.63
C ASN A 226 -12.77 9.70 6.61
N HIS A 227 -11.61 10.16 6.15
CA HIS A 227 -10.39 9.36 6.08
C HIS A 227 -9.54 9.49 7.35
N VAL A 228 -9.25 10.72 7.78
CA VAL A 228 -8.44 10.99 8.97
C VAL A 228 -9.36 11.02 10.19
N LYS A 229 -9.49 9.89 10.89
CA LYS A 229 -10.47 9.72 11.99
C LYS A 229 -10.16 10.56 13.24
N ASP A 230 -8.90 10.86 13.49
CA ASP A 230 -8.47 11.63 14.67
C ASP A 230 -8.45 13.16 14.44
N ALA A 231 -8.72 13.61 13.21
CA ALA A 231 -8.74 15.04 12.91
C ALA A 231 -9.91 15.76 13.60
N VAL A 232 -9.67 17.03 13.94
CA VAL A 232 -10.66 17.91 14.57
C VAL A 232 -10.74 19.21 13.76
N ILE A 233 -11.96 19.65 13.48
CA ILE A 233 -12.22 20.95 12.85
C ILE A 233 -12.28 22.03 13.92
N LEU A 234 -11.72 23.20 13.62
CA LEU A 234 -11.91 24.43 14.37
C LEU A 234 -12.75 25.41 13.52
N ALA A 235 -13.90 25.83 14.06
CA ALA A 235 -14.72 26.89 13.49
C ALA A 235 -14.60 28.15 14.36
N VAL A 236 -14.00 29.21 13.83
CA VAL A 236 -13.78 30.47 14.55
C VAL A 236 -14.70 31.56 14.02
N GLY A 237 -15.59 32.06 14.88
CA GLY A 237 -16.54 33.11 14.53
C GLY A 237 -16.03 34.52 14.83
N HIS A 238 -16.20 35.42 13.87
CA HIS A 238 -15.85 36.84 13.96
C HIS A 238 -17.08 37.74 13.81
N SER A 239 -17.00 38.95 14.36
CA SER A 239 -18.02 40.00 14.23
C SER A 239 -17.44 41.30 13.69
N ASP A 240 -18.32 42.22 13.29
CA ASP A 240 -17.95 43.62 13.14
C ASP A 240 -17.91 44.30 14.52
N ASN A 241 -17.53 45.57 14.55
CA ASN A 241 -17.41 46.35 15.78
C ASN A 241 -18.69 47.13 16.17
N VAL A 242 -19.83 46.82 15.54
CA VAL A 242 -21.08 47.55 15.83
C VAL A 242 -21.69 47.03 17.13
N GLY A 243 -21.96 47.92 18.07
CA GLY A 243 -22.49 47.56 19.39
C GLY A 243 -21.41 47.29 20.44
N ASN A 244 -21.79 46.67 21.56
CA ASN A 244 -20.83 46.37 22.63
C ASN A 244 -20.01 45.10 22.31
N ARG A 245 -18.80 45.02 22.89
CA ARG A 245 -17.86 43.92 22.64
C ARG A 245 -18.43 42.57 23.07
N ASP A 246 -19.05 42.47 24.24
CA ASP A 246 -19.54 41.19 24.78
C ASP A 246 -20.66 40.58 23.92
N SER A 247 -21.56 41.41 23.39
CA SER A 247 -22.60 40.98 22.44
C SER A 247 -21.98 40.48 21.14
N ASN A 248 -20.90 41.12 20.70
CA ASN A 248 -20.17 40.75 19.50
C ASN A 248 -19.41 39.43 19.65
N VAL A 249 -18.84 39.16 20.82
CA VAL A 249 -18.28 37.84 21.20
C VAL A 249 -19.38 36.77 21.16
N VAL A 250 -20.53 37.01 21.80
CA VAL A 250 -21.67 36.07 21.78
C VAL A 250 -22.17 35.85 20.35
N LEU A 251 -22.19 36.88 19.51
CA LEU A 251 -22.60 36.77 18.11
C LEU A 251 -21.61 35.95 17.27
N GLY A 252 -20.31 36.15 17.47
CA GLY A 252 -19.27 35.34 16.86
C GLY A 252 -19.41 33.86 17.25
N GLN A 253 -19.62 33.58 18.53
CA GLN A 253 -19.85 32.22 19.02
C GLN A 253 -21.06 31.55 18.36
N LYS A 254 -22.20 32.26 18.27
CA LYS A 254 -23.41 31.75 17.58
C LYS A 254 -23.16 31.43 16.10
N ARG A 255 -22.30 32.20 15.42
CA ARG A 255 -21.92 31.94 14.02
C ARG A 255 -21.04 30.69 13.88
N ALA A 256 -20.11 30.48 14.80
CA ALA A 256 -19.31 29.27 14.85
C ALA A 256 -20.20 28.02 15.09
N GLU A 257 -21.16 28.10 16.01
CA GLU A 257 -22.14 27.04 16.27
C GLU A 257 -23.04 26.77 15.06
N PHE A 258 -23.46 27.81 14.35
CA PHE A 258 -24.21 27.65 13.10
C PHE A 258 -23.39 26.87 12.05
N SER A 259 -22.13 27.23 11.86
CA SER A 259 -21.20 26.55 10.96
C SER A 259 -21.00 25.07 11.35
N LYS A 260 -20.85 24.79 12.64
CA LYS A 260 -20.79 23.43 13.17
C LYS A 260 -22.05 22.62 12.83
N ASN A 261 -23.23 23.17 13.06
CA ASN A 261 -24.49 22.51 12.76
C ASN A 261 -24.65 22.27 11.24
N TYR A 262 -24.19 23.22 10.42
CA TYR A 262 -24.19 23.07 8.97
C TYR A 262 -23.30 21.91 8.51
N LEU A 263 -22.04 21.87 8.97
CA LEU A 263 -21.10 20.80 8.64
C LEU A 263 -21.57 19.44 9.18
N SER A 264 -22.23 19.43 10.35
CA SER A 264 -22.80 18.20 10.91
C SER A 264 -23.89 17.62 10.01
N LYS A 265 -24.76 18.47 9.44
CA LYS A 265 -25.76 18.06 8.44
C LYS A 265 -25.15 17.56 7.13
N LYS A 266 -23.88 17.88 6.87
CA LYS A 266 -23.12 17.40 5.70
C LYS A 266 -22.37 16.08 5.96
N GLY A 267 -22.51 15.49 7.15
CA GLY A 267 -22.00 14.16 7.47
C GLY A 267 -20.72 14.16 8.30
N ILE A 268 -20.26 15.31 8.80
CA ILE A 268 -19.15 15.37 9.76
C ILE A 268 -19.70 15.16 11.17
N ASP A 269 -19.09 14.30 11.97
CA ASP A 269 -19.48 14.14 13.38
C ASP A 269 -19.27 15.46 14.13
N GLY A 270 -20.34 16.00 14.73
CA GLY A 270 -20.30 17.23 15.52
C GLY A 270 -19.39 17.15 16.75
N SER A 271 -19.09 15.96 17.26
CA SER A 271 -18.09 15.76 18.32
C SER A 271 -16.68 16.17 17.88
N ARG A 272 -16.41 16.13 16.57
CA ARG A 272 -15.12 16.44 15.95
C ARG A 272 -15.03 17.88 15.42
N ILE A 273 -15.97 18.73 15.83
CA ILE A 273 -15.99 20.16 15.48
C ILE A 273 -15.96 20.98 16.77
N THR A 274 -14.85 21.69 16.98
CA THR A 274 -14.67 22.68 18.04
C THR A 274 -15.08 24.06 17.51
N THR A 275 -15.83 24.82 18.30
CA THR A 275 -16.20 26.21 18.00
C THR A 275 -15.42 27.15 18.91
N ASP A 276 -14.97 28.27 18.37
CA ASP A 276 -14.34 29.36 19.12
C ASP A 276 -14.79 30.71 18.53
N THR A 277 -14.49 31.81 19.21
CA THR A 277 -14.79 33.15 18.72
C THR A 277 -13.69 34.15 19.05
N LYS A 278 -13.47 35.07 18.10
CA LYS A 278 -12.61 36.25 18.29
C LYS A 278 -13.41 37.54 18.45
N GLY A 279 -14.75 37.45 18.45
CA GLY A 279 -15.62 38.63 18.45
C GLY A 279 -15.16 39.67 17.42
N PRO A 280 -15.04 40.95 17.80
CA PRO A 280 -14.57 42.02 16.93
C PRO A 280 -13.04 42.18 16.91
N ASP A 281 -12.28 41.33 17.60
CA ASP A 281 -10.87 41.57 17.94
C ASP A 281 -9.89 41.23 16.79
N GLU A 282 -10.34 40.47 15.77
CA GLU A 282 -9.54 40.12 14.57
C GLU A 282 -10.27 40.52 13.26
N PRO A 283 -10.38 41.83 12.97
CA PRO A 283 -10.98 42.32 11.73
C PRO A 283 -10.04 42.11 10.53
N ILE A 284 -10.61 41.80 9.37
CA ILE A 284 -9.90 41.74 8.07
C ILE A 284 -10.30 42.88 7.15
N GLY A 285 -11.43 43.53 7.42
CA GLY A 285 -11.93 44.67 6.67
C GLY A 285 -12.08 45.91 7.55
N GLU A 286 -12.08 47.07 6.92
CA GLU A 286 -12.27 48.34 7.63
C GLU A 286 -13.68 48.42 8.23
N ASN A 287 -13.77 48.54 9.55
CA ASN A 287 -15.05 48.71 10.23
C ASN A 287 -15.71 50.07 9.96
N ALA A 288 -15.06 50.98 9.23
CA ALA A 288 -15.66 52.23 8.79
C ALA A 288 -16.61 52.03 7.58
N THR A 289 -16.37 51.02 6.75
CA THR A 289 -17.11 50.79 5.51
C THR A 289 -18.13 49.66 5.67
N ALA A 290 -19.24 49.72 4.92
CA ALA A 290 -20.25 48.67 4.94
C ALA A 290 -19.68 47.32 4.44
N GLU A 291 -18.80 47.39 3.45
CA GLU A 291 -18.09 46.25 2.88
C GLU A 291 -17.12 45.62 3.88
N GLY A 292 -16.29 46.42 4.55
CA GLY A 292 -15.35 45.91 5.55
C GLY A 292 -16.06 45.26 6.74
N LYS A 293 -17.19 45.83 7.19
CA LYS A 293 -18.06 45.17 8.19
C LYS A 293 -18.59 43.83 7.69
N ALA A 294 -18.97 43.71 6.41
CA ALA A 294 -19.44 42.43 5.85
C ALA A 294 -18.35 41.36 5.86
N ASN A 295 -17.12 41.72 5.53
CA ASN A 295 -15.97 40.82 5.57
C ASN A 295 -15.61 40.41 7.02
N ASN A 296 -15.87 41.29 8.00
CA ASN A 296 -15.66 40.97 9.41
C ASN A 296 -16.70 40.00 9.98
N ARG A 297 -17.93 39.97 9.43
CA ARG A 297 -18.97 39.02 9.82
C ARG A 297 -18.79 37.67 9.14
N ARG A 298 -17.82 36.89 9.62
CA ARG A 298 -17.47 35.59 9.02
C ARG A 298 -17.25 34.49 10.06
N THR A 299 -17.24 33.25 9.60
CA THR A 299 -16.66 32.12 10.33
C THR A 299 -15.58 31.48 9.47
N VAL A 300 -14.39 31.31 10.04
CA VAL A 300 -13.27 30.63 9.39
C VAL A 300 -13.22 29.19 9.88
N ILE A 301 -13.12 28.25 8.96
CA ILE A 301 -13.12 26.81 9.25
C ILE A 301 -11.79 26.21 8.82
N THR A 302 -11.07 25.61 9.78
CA THR A 302 -9.77 24.98 9.57
C THR A 302 -9.70 23.60 10.24
N ILE A 303 -8.71 22.81 9.86
CA ILE A 303 -8.38 21.53 10.49
C ILE A 303 -7.22 21.75 11.47
N LYS A 304 -7.37 21.28 12.72
CA LYS A 304 -6.29 21.25 13.72
C LYS A 304 -5.18 20.28 13.33
#